data_AF-A0A6G1ENZ6-F1
#
_entry.id   AF-A0A6G1ENZ6-F1
#
_cell.length_a   1.000
_cell.length_b   1.000
_cell.length_c   1.000
_cell.angle_alpha   90.00
_cell.angle_beta   90.00
_cell.angle_gamma   90.00
#
_symmetry.space_group_name_H-M   'P 1'
#
loop_
_entity.id
_entity.type
_entity.pdbx_description
1 polymer ?
#
loop_
_entity_poly.entity_id
_entity_poly.type
_entity_poly.pdbx_seq_one_letter_code
_entity_poly.pdbx_strand_id
1 'polypeptide(L)'
;MLTAMVAESSMLCLSLAYVADKVPQSRRAAAFGVFSGVCLAGFVAGTVAARFLTVPCTFQVAAVAALAAAVYVRAFVQETDGGASLLHAGDEENSSRPLCLPSCSSSSEDVAPPALPPLRKALSLSDMAALLTTSSTFSRAALVTFFYSLGETGLQTSLLYFLKAQFHYTKNQYANLLLVIGITGSLSQLVMMPILAPKLGEQKLLIIALLGSCMHGFLYSIAWSPWVPYLVASLVIISILVNPCIRSIVSKRAGPSEQGMVQGCLTGISSTANVISPIVFSPLTAWFLSETAPFNFRGFSLACAAFAMLIALTLSINMRPAELQPDSK
;
A
#
# COMPACT_ATOMS: atom_id res chain seq x y z
N MET A 1 10.48 -0.58 -17.33
CA MET A 1 10.07 0.21 -16.15
C MET A 1 8.55 0.30 -16.05
N LEU A 2 7.85 0.74 -17.10
CA LEU A 2 6.37 0.82 -17.13
C LEU A 2 5.69 -0.53 -16.83
N THR A 3 6.13 -1.62 -17.47
CA THR A 3 5.59 -2.97 -17.23
C THR A 3 5.77 -3.44 -15.79
N ALA A 4 6.90 -3.11 -15.15
CA ALA A 4 7.16 -3.45 -13.75
C ALA A 4 6.25 -2.65 -12.81
N MET A 5 6.06 -1.35 -13.08
CA MET A 5 5.16 -0.50 -12.30
C MET A 5 3.70 -0.95 -12.38
N VAL A 6 3.23 -1.32 -13.58
CA VAL A 6 1.87 -1.81 -13.80
C VAL A 6 1.68 -3.18 -13.13
N ALA A 7 2.65 -4.09 -13.28
CA ALA A 7 2.60 -5.42 -12.67
C ALA A 7 2.62 -5.35 -11.13
N GLU A 8 3.53 -4.57 -10.54
CA GLU A 8 3.65 -4.44 -9.09
C GLU A 8 2.37 -3.87 -8.46
N SER A 9 1.84 -2.79 -9.05
CA SER A 9 0.65 -2.12 -8.52
C SER A 9 -0.62 -2.97 -8.67
N SER A 10 -0.75 -3.69 -9.79
CA SER A 10 -1.88 -4.61 -10.00
C SER A 10 -1.81 -5.83 -9.07
N MET A 11 -0.64 -6.44 -8.89
CA MET A 11 -0.44 -7.56 -7.97
C MET A 11 -0.76 -7.17 -6.52
N LEU A 12 -0.32 -5.99 -6.08
CA LEU A 12 -0.63 -5.50 -4.73
C LEU A 12 -2.13 -5.26 -4.55
N CYS A 13 -2.78 -4.60 -5.52
CA CYS A 13 -4.22 -4.35 -5.46
C CYS A 13 -5.04 -5.65 -5.40
N LEU A 14 -4.73 -6.61 -6.27
CA LEU A 14 -5.41 -7.90 -6.33
C LEU A 14 -5.20 -8.71 -5.06
N SER A 15 -3.96 -8.73 -4.53
CA SER A 15 -3.67 -9.45 -3.29
C SER A 15 -4.43 -8.86 -2.10
N LEU A 16 -4.53 -7.54 -2.01
CA LEU A 16 -5.25 -6.87 -0.93
C LEU A 16 -6.77 -7.05 -1.04
N ALA A 17 -7.32 -7.07 -2.25
CA ALA A 17 -8.72 -7.44 -2.48
C ALA A 17 -8.98 -8.88 -2.06
N TYR A 18 -8.12 -9.82 -2.46
CA TYR A 18 -8.22 -11.23 -2.08
C TYR A 18 -8.19 -11.43 -0.56
N VAL A 19 -7.31 -10.74 0.15
CA VAL A 19 -7.28 -10.76 1.63
C VAL A 19 -8.59 -10.23 2.21
N ALA A 20 -9.17 -9.16 1.65
CA ALA A 20 -10.45 -8.61 2.11
C ALA A 20 -11.61 -9.60 1.92
N ASP A 21 -11.62 -10.34 0.81
CA ASP A 21 -12.70 -11.26 0.44
C ASP A 21 -12.66 -12.56 1.24
N LYS A 22 -11.47 -13.09 1.52
CA LYS A 22 -11.30 -14.40 2.18
C LYS A 22 -11.19 -14.32 3.70
N VAL A 23 -10.93 -13.13 4.27
CA VAL A 23 -10.72 -12.97 5.72
C VAL A 23 -11.95 -12.35 6.40
N PRO A 24 -12.44 -12.95 7.51
CA PRO A 24 -13.57 -12.40 8.26
C PRO A 24 -13.25 -11.01 8.83
N GLN A 25 -14.26 -10.15 8.89
CA GLN A 25 -14.11 -8.72 9.24
C GLN A 25 -13.33 -8.49 10.55
N SER A 26 -13.55 -9.32 11.58
CA SER A 26 -12.88 -9.23 12.88
C SER A 26 -11.35 -9.37 12.81
N ARG A 27 -10.82 -10.03 11.77
CA ARG A 27 -9.39 -10.33 11.59
C ARG A 27 -8.74 -9.62 10.40
N ARG A 28 -9.49 -8.83 9.62
CA ARG A 28 -8.98 -8.18 8.40
C ARG A 28 -7.76 -7.28 8.65
N ALA A 29 -7.78 -6.46 9.70
CA ALA A 29 -6.64 -5.64 10.08
C ALA A 29 -5.37 -6.47 10.33
N ALA A 30 -5.50 -7.55 11.10
CA ALA A 30 -4.40 -8.47 11.35
C ALA A 30 -3.89 -9.10 10.05
N ALA A 31 -4.78 -9.50 9.15
CA ALA A 31 -4.40 -10.10 7.87
C ALA A 31 -3.71 -9.11 6.92
N PHE A 32 -4.22 -7.88 6.80
CA PHE A 32 -3.55 -6.81 6.06
C PHE A 32 -2.18 -6.48 6.66
N GLY A 33 -2.07 -6.50 7.98
CA GLY A 33 -0.82 -6.40 8.71
C GLY A 33 0.13 -7.51 8.30
N VAL A 34 -0.25 -8.77 8.49
CA VAL A 34 0.59 -9.94 8.15
C VAL A 34 1.03 -9.90 6.69
N PHE A 35 0.13 -9.60 5.75
CA PHE A 35 0.46 -9.45 4.33
C PHE A 35 1.57 -8.40 4.12
N SER A 36 1.38 -7.20 4.68
CA SER A 36 2.36 -6.12 4.57
C SER A 36 3.69 -6.51 5.25
N GLY A 37 3.63 -7.22 6.38
CA GLY A 37 4.78 -7.65 7.16
C GLY A 37 5.63 -8.70 6.44
N VAL A 38 4.99 -9.59 5.67
CA VAL A 38 5.67 -10.52 4.77
C VAL A 38 6.39 -9.77 3.65
N CYS A 39 5.77 -8.75 3.05
CA CYS A 39 6.44 -7.91 2.03
C CYS A 39 7.69 -7.23 2.62
N LEU A 40 7.60 -6.67 3.83
CA LEU A 40 8.75 -6.07 4.51
C LEU A 40 9.83 -7.11 4.86
N ALA A 41 9.44 -8.31 5.26
CA ALA A 41 10.38 -9.38 5.57
C ALA A 41 11.13 -9.82 4.31
N GLY A 42 10.42 -9.88 3.17
CA GLY A 42 11.01 -10.09 1.86
C GLY A 42 12.01 -8.99 1.47
N PHE A 43 11.66 -7.72 1.73
CA PHE A 43 12.59 -6.59 1.53
C PHE A 43 13.86 -6.71 2.38
N VAL A 44 13.73 -7.08 3.66
CA VAL A 44 14.89 -7.33 4.55
C VAL A 44 15.73 -8.48 4.02
N ALA A 45 15.10 -9.62 3.73
CA ALA A 45 15.78 -10.81 3.23
C ALA A 45 16.52 -10.52 1.91
N GLY A 46 15.89 -9.80 0.98
CA GLY A 46 16.49 -9.38 -0.28
C GLY A 46 17.68 -8.44 -0.07
N THR A 47 17.55 -7.46 0.84
CA THR A 47 18.64 -6.52 1.17
C THR A 47 19.83 -7.24 1.81
N VAL A 48 19.58 -8.22 2.68
CA VAL A 48 20.63 -9.05 3.30
C VAL A 48 21.28 -9.94 2.26
N ALA A 49 20.51 -10.67 1.45
CA ALA A 49 21.02 -11.55 0.41
C ALA A 49 21.89 -10.78 -0.60
N ALA A 50 21.48 -9.57 -1.00
CA ALA A 50 22.23 -8.73 -1.92
C ALA A 50 23.63 -8.32 -1.40
N ARG A 51 23.92 -8.46 -0.09
CA ARG A 51 25.27 -8.22 0.45
C ARG A 51 26.24 -9.38 0.19
N PHE A 52 25.72 -10.58 0.00
CA PHE A 52 26.51 -11.80 -0.23
C PHE A 52 26.55 -12.21 -1.70
N LEU A 53 25.72 -11.61 -2.55
CA LEU A 53 25.63 -11.90 -3.97
C LEU A 53 26.40 -10.88 -4.80
N THR A 54 27.06 -11.35 -5.86
CA THR A 54 27.60 -10.47 -6.91
C THR A 54 26.46 -9.90 -7.75
N VAL A 55 26.67 -8.74 -8.39
CA VAL A 55 25.64 -8.05 -9.19
C VAL A 55 24.94 -8.97 -10.21
N PRO A 56 25.66 -9.80 -11.01
CA PRO A 56 25.01 -10.70 -11.97
C PRO A 56 24.17 -11.79 -11.28
N CYS A 57 24.69 -12.36 -10.18
CA CYS A 57 23.99 -13.41 -9.43
C CYS A 57 22.71 -12.87 -8.76
N THR A 58 22.69 -11.60 -8.32
CA THR A 58 21.51 -10.98 -7.74
C THR A 58 20.31 -11.02 -8.70
N PHE A 59 20.53 -10.70 -9.98
CA PHE A 59 19.46 -10.74 -10.98
C PHE A 59 18.98 -12.16 -11.26
N GLN A 60 19.90 -13.14 -11.33
CA GLN A 60 19.56 -14.54 -11.54
C GLN A 60 18.74 -15.10 -10.38
N VAL A 61 19.17 -14.87 -9.14
CA VAL A 61 18.45 -15.30 -7.93
C VAL A 61 17.07 -14.66 -7.87
N ALA A 62 16.95 -13.36 -8.18
CA ALA A 62 15.65 -12.68 -8.23
C ALA A 62 14.71 -13.28 -9.29
N ALA A 63 15.24 -13.62 -10.48
CA ALA A 63 14.45 -14.25 -11.54
C ALA A 63 13.95 -15.65 -11.15
N VAL A 64 14.81 -16.47 -10.54
CA VAL A 64 14.43 -17.81 -10.06
C VAL A 64 13.38 -17.70 -8.94
N ALA A 65 13.56 -16.78 -8.01
CA ALA A 65 12.58 -16.53 -6.94
C ALA A 65 11.22 -16.08 -7.49
N ALA A 66 11.21 -15.20 -8.51
CA ALA A 66 9.99 -14.76 -9.17
C ALA A 66 9.27 -15.90 -9.91
N LEU A 67 10.02 -16.78 -10.60
CA LEU A 67 9.47 -17.97 -11.25
C LEU A 67 8.87 -18.93 -10.22
N ALA A 68 9.57 -19.20 -9.12
CA ALA A 68 9.08 -20.04 -8.03
C ALA A 68 7.79 -19.47 -7.43
N ALA A 69 7.72 -18.14 -7.21
CA ALA A 69 6.51 -17.48 -6.73
C ALA A 69 5.35 -17.61 -7.73
N ALA A 70 5.59 -17.46 -9.03
CA ALA A 70 4.57 -17.63 -10.06
C ALA A 70 4.03 -19.07 -10.12
N VAL A 71 4.90 -20.07 -10.01
CA VAL A 71 4.52 -21.48 -9.92
C VAL A 71 3.70 -21.75 -8.66
N TYR A 72 4.13 -21.21 -7.51
CA TYR A 72 3.42 -21.35 -6.25
C TYR A 72 1.99 -20.77 -6.33
N VAL A 73 1.85 -19.55 -6.87
CA VAL A 73 0.53 -18.92 -7.05
C VAL A 73 -0.37 -19.79 -7.93
N ARG A 74 0.14 -20.30 -9.06
CA ARG A 74 -0.63 -21.18 -9.95
C ARG A 74 -1.02 -22.51 -9.31
N ALA A 75 -0.18 -23.06 -8.44
CA ALA A 75 -0.41 -24.38 -7.85
C ALA A 75 -1.33 -24.33 -6.62
N PHE A 76 -1.28 -23.26 -5.82
CA PHE A 76 -1.91 -23.24 -4.49
C PHE A 76 -2.93 -22.13 -4.26
N VAL A 77 -2.95 -21.06 -5.05
CA VAL A 77 -3.95 -19.99 -4.89
C VAL A 77 -5.21 -20.38 -5.65
N GLN A 78 -6.23 -20.81 -4.90
CA GLN A 78 -7.55 -21.10 -5.47
C GLN A 78 -8.16 -19.83 -6.09
N GLU A 79 -8.55 -19.92 -7.37
CA GLU A 79 -9.33 -18.88 -8.03
C GLU A 79 -10.72 -18.76 -7.37
N THR A 80 -11.19 -17.53 -7.21
CA THR A 80 -12.45 -17.21 -6.51
C THR A 80 -13.65 -17.53 -7.40
N ASP A 81 -13.94 -18.81 -7.63
CA ASP A 81 -15.03 -19.23 -8.54
C ASP A 81 -16.32 -19.73 -7.83
N GLY A 82 -16.42 -19.57 -6.51
CA GLY A 82 -17.47 -20.24 -5.74
C GLY A 82 -18.87 -19.58 -5.69
N GLY A 83 -19.12 -18.43 -6.33
CA GLY A 83 -20.34 -17.64 -6.05
C GLY A 83 -21.24 -17.26 -7.22
N ALA A 84 -20.73 -17.23 -8.45
CA ALA A 84 -21.46 -16.65 -9.59
C ALA A 84 -22.23 -17.67 -10.45
N SER A 85 -21.91 -18.97 -10.34
CA SER A 85 -22.49 -20.01 -11.22
C SER A 85 -23.91 -20.46 -10.85
N LEU A 86 -24.48 -20.05 -9.71
CA LEU A 86 -25.80 -20.54 -9.27
C LEU A 86 -26.96 -19.56 -9.50
N LEU A 87 -26.72 -18.35 -10.00
CA LEU A 87 -27.75 -17.30 -10.10
C LEU A 87 -28.16 -16.90 -11.52
N HIS A 88 -27.50 -17.40 -12.57
CA HIS A 88 -27.76 -16.99 -13.96
C HIS A 88 -28.07 -18.18 -14.88
N ALA A 89 -29.05 -18.99 -14.50
CA ALA A 89 -29.63 -20.03 -15.36
C ALA A 89 -30.85 -19.54 -16.18
N GLY A 90 -31.14 -18.24 -16.18
CA GLY A 90 -32.24 -17.66 -16.95
C GLY A 90 -31.76 -16.42 -17.67
N ASP A 91 -32.03 -16.39 -18.97
CA ASP A 91 -31.91 -15.24 -19.87
C ASP A 91 -30.49 -14.84 -20.26
N GLU A 92 -30.03 -15.25 -21.44
CA GLU A 92 -29.42 -14.35 -22.43
C GLU A 92 -29.53 -14.96 -23.84
N GLU A 93 -30.55 -14.53 -24.58
CA GLU A 93 -30.58 -14.63 -26.04
C GLU A 93 -29.97 -13.35 -26.62
N ASN A 94 -29.09 -13.54 -27.61
CA ASN A 94 -28.72 -12.55 -28.62
C ASN A 94 -27.83 -11.37 -28.20
N SER A 95 -26.52 -11.51 -28.39
CA SER A 95 -25.73 -10.66 -29.30
C SER A 95 -24.23 -10.93 -29.14
N SER A 96 -23.63 -11.61 -30.11
CA SER A 96 -22.17 -11.80 -30.22
C SER A 96 -21.67 -11.20 -31.53
N ARG A 97 -20.82 -10.17 -31.45
CA ARG A 97 -19.79 -9.87 -32.46
C ARG A 97 -18.75 -8.86 -31.92
N PRO A 98 -17.46 -9.22 -31.81
CA PRO A 98 -16.37 -8.26 -31.63
C PRO A 98 -15.68 -7.88 -32.96
N LEU A 99 -15.02 -6.72 -32.91
CA LEU A 99 -14.39 -6.00 -34.00
C LEU A 99 -12.95 -6.45 -34.31
N CYS A 100 -12.61 -6.35 -35.60
CA CYS A 100 -11.28 -6.33 -36.26
C CYS A 100 -10.59 -7.67 -36.61
N LEU A 101 -10.88 -8.21 -37.80
CA LEU A 101 -9.99 -8.22 -38.99
C LEU A 101 -10.78 -8.66 -40.26
N PRO A 102 -10.27 -8.42 -41.50
CA PRO A 102 -11.03 -8.56 -42.74
C PRO A 102 -11.25 -10.02 -43.15
N SER A 103 -12.34 -10.19 -43.91
CA SER A 103 -12.88 -11.42 -44.47
C SER A 103 -11.84 -12.36 -45.07
N CYS A 104 -11.89 -13.65 -44.69
CA CYS A 104 -12.00 -14.76 -45.64
C CYS A 104 -12.32 -16.09 -44.92
N SER A 105 -13.07 -16.90 -45.66
CA SER A 105 -13.70 -18.19 -45.35
C SER A 105 -12.76 -19.33 -44.95
N SER A 106 -13.19 -20.18 -44.02
CA SER A 106 -13.63 -21.58 -44.24
C SER A 106 -13.51 -22.43 -42.98
N SER A 107 -14.54 -23.27 -42.79
CA SER A 107 -14.69 -24.48 -41.98
C SER A 107 -13.47 -25.04 -41.21
N SER A 108 -13.65 -25.34 -39.93
CA SER A 108 -13.79 -26.72 -39.40
C SER A 108 -13.71 -26.75 -37.88
N GLU A 109 -14.39 -27.76 -37.31
CA GLU A 109 -14.57 -28.06 -35.89
C GLU A 109 -13.24 -28.23 -35.13
N ASP A 110 -13.15 -27.66 -33.92
CA ASP A 110 -12.38 -28.27 -32.82
C ASP A 110 -12.71 -27.62 -31.47
N VAL A 111 -12.77 -28.47 -30.44
CA VAL A 111 -13.22 -28.24 -29.06
C VAL A 111 -12.42 -27.12 -28.37
N ALA A 112 -13.11 -26.06 -27.92
CA ALA A 112 -12.48 -24.92 -27.24
C ALA A 112 -12.46 -25.08 -25.69
N PRO A 113 -11.38 -24.66 -25.01
CA PRO A 113 -11.21 -24.73 -23.55
C PRO A 113 -12.14 -23.75 -22.81
N PRO A 114 -12.37 -23.90 -21.48
CA PRO A 114 -13.33 -23.08 -20.74
C PRO A 114 -12.97 -21.60 -20.87
N ALA A 115 -13.86 -20.84 -21.51
CA ALA A 115 -13.69 -19.41 -21.73
C ALA A 115 -13.83 -18.67 -20.40
N LEU A 116 -12.78 -17.92 -20.05
CA LEU A 116 -12.78 -16.96 -18.94
C LEU A 116 -13.98 -16.01 -19.08
N PRO A 117 -14.62 -15.61 -17.96
CA PRO A 117 -15.76 -14.71 -17.99
C PRO A 117 -15.41 -13.39 -18.72
N PRO A 118 -16.37 -12.77 -19.42
CA PRO A 118 -16.14 -11.51 -20.10
C PRO A 118 -15.69 -10.49 -19.05
N LEU A 119 -14.54 -9.86 -19.32
CA LEU A 119 -13.97 -8.80 -18.50
C LEU A 119 -15.05 -7.73 -18.34
N ARG A 120 -15.68 -7.67 -17.15
CA ARG A 120 -16.70 -6.68 -16.82
C ARG A 120 -16.21 -5.32 -17.31
N LYS A 121 -17.06 -4.67 -18.11
CA LYS A 121 -16.92 -3.29 -18.63
C LYS A 121 -15.85 -2.52 -17.87
N ALA A 122 -14.80 -2.11 -18.57
CA ALA A 122 -13.75 -1.27 -18.00
C ALA A 122 -14.39 -0.18 -17.14
N LEU A 123 -14.12 -0.27 -15.84
CA LEU A 123 -14.80 0.43 -14.78
C LEU A 123 -14.79 1.94 -15.03
N SER A 124 -15.95 2.58 -14.98
CA SER A 124 -16.04 4.01 -15.28
C SER A 124 -15.47 4.83 -14.12
N LEU A 125 -14.60 5.80 -14.44
CA LEU A 125 -14.10 6.81 -13.49
C LEU A 125 -15.25 7.56 -12.79
N SER A 126 -16.44 7.61 -13.40
CA SER A 126 -17.65 8.17 -12.79
C SER A 126 -18.08 7.42 -11.53
N ASP A 127 -17.94 6.11 -11.49
CA ASP A 127 -18.45 5.29 -10.39
C ASP A 127 -17.54 5.40 -9.17
N MET A 128 -16.22 5.49 -9.41
CA MET A 128 -15.25 5.83 -8.38
C MET A 128 -15.45 7.25 -7.83
N ALA A 129 -15.71 8.23 -8.70
CA ALA A 129 -16.02 9.59 -8.29
C ALA A 129 -17.34 9.68 -7.49
N ALA A 130 -18.36 8.92 -7.90
CA ALA A 130 -19.63 8.82 -7.19
C ALA A 130 -19.44 8.21 -5.80
N LEU A 131 -18.63 7.15 -5.64
CA LEU A 131 -18.33 6.57 -4.32
C LEU A 131 -17.59 7.53 -3.39
N LEU A 132 -16.63 8.28 -3.93
CA LEU A 132 -15.88 9.30 -3.18
C LEU A 132 -16.75 10.46 -2.69
N THR A 133 -17.81 10.78 -3.43
CA THR A 133 -18.71 11.91 -3.14
C THR A 133 -19.94 11.51 -2.32
N THR A 134 -20.41 10.28 -2.46
CA THR A 134 -21.68 9.83 -1.84
C THR A 134 -21.50 9.38 -0.39
N SER A 135 -20.38 8.74 -0.05
CA SER A 135 -20.13 8.28 1.32
C SER A 135 -19.17 9.21 2.05
N SER A 136 -19.70 9.98 3.01
CA SER A 136 -18.91 10.89 3.85
C SER A 136 -17.77 10.19 4.59
N THR A 137 -17.89 8.89 4.87
CA THR A 137 -16.80 8.15 5.51
C THR A 137 -15.75 7.67 4.52
N PHE A 138 -16.15 7.19 3.35
CA PHE A 138 -15.18 6.79 2.32
C PHE A 138 -14.37 8.01 1.85
N SER A 139 -15.02 9.15 1.65
CA SER A 139 -14.37 10.44 1.36
C SER A 139 -13.31 10.82 2.41
N ARG A 140 -13.64 10.67 3.70
CA ARG A 140 -12.67 10.93 4.79
C ARG A 140 -11.51 9.95 4.77
N ALA A 141 -11.77 8.66 4.57
CA ALA A 141 -10.71 7.66 4.49
C ALA A 141 -9.78 7.90 3.29
N ALA A 142 -10.35 8.32 2.16
CA ALA A 142 -9.61 8.75 0.98
C ALA A 142 -8.69 9.94 1.29
N LEU A 143 -9.20 10.99 1.96
CA LEU A 143 -8.39 12.13 2.36
C LEU A 143 -7.27 11.75 3.37
N VAL A 144 -7.59 10.94 4.38
CA VAL A 144 -6.58 10.42 5.33
C VAL A 144 -5.48 9.67 4.57
N THR A 145 -5.86 8.81 3.62
CA THR A 145 -4.92 8.04 2.80
C THR A 145 -4.05 8.94 1.94
N PHE A 146 -4.65 9.95 1.31
CA PHE A 146 -3.95 10.92 0.49
C PHE A 146 -2.89 11.67 1.28
N PHE A 147 -3.27 12.31 2.39
CA PHE A 147 -2.35 13.11 3.21
C PHE A 147 -1.29 12.25 3.91
N TYR A 148 -1.66 11.05 4.38
CA TYR A 148 -0.70 10.12 4.94
C TYR A 148 0.32 9.64 3.89
N SER A 149 -0.13 9.24 2.70
CA SER A 149 0.77 8.80 1.61
C SER A 149 1.65 9.95 1.13
N LEU A 150 1.09 11.16 1.01
CA LEU A 150 1.82 12.37 0.63
C LEU A 150 2.96 12.66 1.61
N GLY A 151 2.67 12.60 2.92
CA GLY A 151 3.63 12.83 3.99
C GLY A 151 4.65 11.71 4.14
N GLU A 152 4.24 10.45 4.14
CA GLU A 152 5.15 9.31 4.28
C GLU A 152 6.13 9.23 3.10
N THR A 153 5.65 9.37 1.87
CA THR A 153 6.53 9.43 0.68
C THR A 153 7.40 10.69 0.70
N GLY A 154 6.89 11.80 1.24
CA GLY A 154 7.64 13.06 1.36
C GLY A 154 8.79 12.93 2.34
N LEU A 155 8.54 12.22 3.44
CA LEU A 155 9.52 11.86 4.45
C LEU A 155 10.59 10.97 3.82
N GLN A 156 10.22 9.87 3.17
CA GLN A 156 11.18 8.93 2.56
C GLN A 156 12.05 9.59 1.47
N THR A 157 11.44 10.36 0.58
CA THR A 157 12.15 11.05 -0.51
C THR A 157 13.13 12.10 0.03
N SER A 158 12.72 12.88 1.03
CA SER A 158 13.56 13.92 1.63
C SER A 158 14.65 13.36 2.56
N LEU A 159 14.38 12.24 3.24
CA LEU A 159 15.24 11.70 4.30
C LEU A 159 16.64 11.36 3.78
N LEU A 160 16.74 10.71 2.61
CA LEU A 160 18.04 10.32 2.08
C LEU A 160 18.94 11.54 1.80
N TYR A 161 18.38 12.59 1.21
CA TYR A 161 19.09 13.85 0.94
C TYR A 161 19.48 14.57 2.23
N PHE A 162 18.54 14.68 3.18
CA PHE A 162 18.79 15.26 4.49
C PHE A 162 19.93 14.55 5.22
N LEU A 163 19.90 13.22 5.31
CA LEU A 163 20.95 12.43 5.95
C LEU A 163 22.30 12.57 5.24
N LYS A 164 22.29 12.77 3.91
CA LYS A 164 23.53 13.01 3.16
C LYS A 164 24.14 14.36 3.51
N ALA A 165 23.32 15.41 3.50
CA ALA A 165 23.78 16.78 3.68
C ALA A 165 24.13 17.09 5.14
N GLN A 166 23.38 16.51 6.09
CA GLN A 166 23.57 16.77 7.52
C GLN A 166 24.66 15.89 8.15
N PHE A 167 24.74 14.61 7.74
CA PHE A 167 25.58 13.61 8.41
C PHE A 167 26.54 12.87 7.49
N HIS A 168 26.59 13.23 6.21
CA HIS A 168 27.44 12.57 5.21
C HIS A 168 27.24 11.06 5.10
N TYR A 169 26.00 10.59 5.28
CA TYR A 169 25.69 9.16 5.24
C TYR A 169 26.30 8.46 4.02
N THR A 170 26.93 7.32 4.29
CA THR A 170 27.50 6.42 3.28
C THR A 170 26.43 5.42 2.79
N LYS A 171 26.69 4.77 1.65
CA LYS A 171 25.81 3.70 1.11
C LYS A 171 25.50 2.62 2.15
N ASN A 172 26.49 2.24 2.97
CA ASN A 172 26.33 1.23 4.01
C ASN A 172 25.42 1.71 5.14
N GLN A 173 25.52 2.98 5.53
CA GLN A 173 24.64 3.57 6.54
C GLN A 173 23.19 3.65 6.06
N TYR A 174 22.95 4.03 4.79
CA TYR A 174 21.61 3.94 4.21
C TYR A 174 21.06 2.52 4.21
N ALA A 175 21.86 1.54 3.77
CA ALA A 175 21.45 0.15 3.74
C ALA A 175 21.15 -0.39 5.16
N ASN A 176 21.96 -0.01 6.16
CA ASN A 176 21.71 -0.39 7.55
C ASN A 176 20.43 0.27 8.08
N LEU A 177 20.18 1.55 7.78
CA LEU A 177 18.96 2.24 8.20
C LEU A 177 17.71 1.60 7.59
N LEU A 178 17.72 1.34 6.29
CA LEU A 178 16.62 0.65 5.61
C LEU A 178 16.39 -0.77 6.17
N LEU A 179 17.46 -1.48 6.55
CA LEU A 179 17.36 -2.79 7.18
C LEU A 179 16.73 -2.71 8.58
N VAL A 180 17.08 -1.70 9.39
CA VAL A 180 16.42 -1.44 10.68
C VAL A 180 14.94 -1.12 10.49
N ILE A 181 14.59 -0.26 9.54
CA ILE A 181 13.18 0.06 9.20
C ILE A 181 12.43 -1.21 8.78
N GLY A 182 13.03 -2.02 7.91
CA GLY A 182 12.45 -3.27 7.42
C GLY A 182 12.20 -4.27 8.55
N ILE A 183 13.19 -4.53 9.40
CA ILE A 183 13.06 -5.46 10.54
C ILE A 183 11.99 -4.97 11.52
N THR A 184 12.05 -3.70 11.88
CA THR A 184 11.10 -3.08 12.83
C THR A 184 9.69 -3.09 12.26
N GLY A 185 9.53 -2.79 10.97
CA GLY A 185 8.26 -2.84 10.26
C GLY A 185 7.70 -4.25 10.11
N SER A 186 8.54 -5.24 9.80
CA SER A 186 8.14 -6.65 9.79
C SER A 186 7.67 -7.11 11.17
N LEU A 187 8.41 -6.78 12.23
CA LEU A 187 8.03 -7.13 13.60
C LEU A 187 6.70 -6.46 13.99
N SER A 188 6.57 -5.17 13.69
CA SER A 188 5.34 -4.41 13.90
C SER A 188 4.14 -5.09 13.21
N GLN A 189 4.27 -5.42 11.93
CA GLN A 189 3.15 -5.90 11.15
C GLN A 189 2.83 -7.39 11.35
N LEU A 190 3.84 -8.24 11.56
CA LEU A 190 3.67 -9.67 11.79
C LEU A 190 3.24 -9.99 13.23
N VAL A 191 3.68 -9.20 14.21
CA VAL A 191 3.46 -9.49 15.64
C VAL A 191 2.57 -8.45 16.31
N MET A 192 2.86 -7.16 16.17
CA MET A 192 2.08 -6.12 16.87
C MET A 192 0.69 -5.95 16.26
N MET A 193 0.54 -5.96 14.94
CA MET A 193 -0.77 -5.79 14.31
C MET A 193 -1.79 -6.86 14.74
N PRO A 194 -1.48 -8.18 14.71
CA PRO A 194 -2.40 -9.20 15.17
C PRO A 194 -2.75 -9.12 16.67
N ILE A 195 -1.86 -8.57 17.50
CA ILE A 195 -2.08 -8.43 18.94
C ILE A 195 -2.89 -7.17 19.27
N LEU A 196 -2.56 -6.04 18.65
CA LEU A 196 -3.13 -4.73 18.99
C LEU A 196 -4.48 -4.48 18.31
N ALA A 197 -4.67 -4.93 17.06
CA ALA A 197 -5.92 -4.75 16.34
C ALA A 197 -7.17 -5.27 17.09
N PRO A 198 -7.19 -6.51 17.62
CA PRO A 198 -8.35 -7.00 18.37
C PRO A 198 -8.51 -6.34 19.75
N LYS A 199 -7.41 -5.88 20.38
CA LYS A 199 -7.44 -5.29 21.72
C LYS A 199 -7.88 -3.84 21.74
N LEU A 200 -7.38 -3.02 20.82
CA LEU A 200 -7.61 -1.57 20.80
C LEU A 200 -8.72 -1.17 19.82
N GLY A 201 -9.02 -2.03 18.85
CA GLY A 201 -9.88 -1.68 17.72
C GLY A 201 -9.14 -0.82 16.69
N GLU A 202 -9.51 -0.99 15.43
CA GLU A 202 -8.76 -0.45 14.29
C GLU A 202 -8.75 1.07 14.23
N GLN A 203 -9.84 1.73 14.63
CA GLN A 203 -9.90 3.20 14.61
C GLN A 203 -9.00 3.82 15.67
N LYS A 204 -9.01 3.32 16.91
CA LYS A 204 -8.11 3.82 17.95
C LYS A 204 -6.66 3.54 17.57
N LEU A 205 -6.40 2.33 17.04
CA LEU A 205 -5.08 1.95 16.56
C LEU A 205 -4.62 2.84 15.40
N LEU A 206 -5.51 3.23 14.48
CA LEU A 206 -5.21 4.18 13.39
C LEU A 206 -4.77 5.55 13.94
N ILE A 207 -5.51 6.10 14.91
CA ILE A 207 -5.18 7.40 15.52
C ILE A 207 -3.82 7.33 16.22
N ILE A 208 -3.58 6.27 17.00
CA ILE A 208 -2.31 6.03 17.69
C ILE A 208 -1.15 5.89 16.69
N ALA A 209 -1.35 5.15 15.59
CA ALA A 209 -0.35 4.96 14.54
C ALA A 209 -0.06 6.26 13.77
N LEU A 210 -1.09 7.07 13.47
CA LEU A 210 -0.91 8.38 12.83
C LEU A 210 -0.19 9.36 13.75
N LEU A 211 -0.50 9.36 15.06
CA LEU A 211 0.24 10.14 16.04
C LEU A 211 1.72 9.73 16.08
N GLY A 212 1.98 8.42 16.14
CA GLY A 212 3.33 7.88 16.05
C GLY A 212 4.05 8.29 14.76
N SER A 213 3.34 8.33 13.63
CA SER A 213 3.89 8.75 12.32
C SER A 213 4.27 10.23 12.33
N CYS A 214 3.45 11.09 12.93
CA CYS A 214 3.76 12.51 13.11
C CYS A 214 5.00 12.70 13.98
N MET A 215 5.04 12.03 15.14
CA MET A 215 6.19 12.09 16.05
C MET A 215 7.47 11.59 15.38
N HIS A 216 7.39 10.48 14.65
CA HIS A 216 8.49 9.92 13.86
C HIS A 216 9.03 10.93 12.83
N GLY A 217 8.15 11.57 12.05
CA GLY A 217 8.54 12.58 11.06
C GLY A 217 9.22 13.82 11.70
N PHE A 218 8.68 14.31 12.82
CA PHE A 218 9.29 15.43 13.54
C PHE A 218 10.61 15.05 14.21
N LEU A 219 10.75 13.84 14.75
CA LEU A 219 12.02 13.39 15.32
C LEU A 219 13.12 13.28 14.26
N TYR A 220 12.80 12.86 13.04
CA TYR A 220 13.76 12.91 11.94
C TYR A 220 14.15 14.33 11.55
N SER A 221 13.19 15.27 11.53
CA SER A 221 13.47 16.66 11.11
C SER A 221 14.44 17.38 12.05
N ILE A 222 14.44 17.03 13.34
CA ILE A 222 15.33 17.62 14.36
C ILE A 222 16.54 16.74 14.70
N ALA A 223 16.84 15.72 13.89
CA ALA A 223 17.96 14.82 14.18
C ALA A 223 19.27 15.63 14.35
N TRP A 224 19.90 15.50 15.52
CA TRP A 224 21.11 16.26 15.88
C TRP A 224 22.40 15.44 15.71
N SER A 225 22.28 14.12 15.53
CA SER A 225 23.44 13.22 15.45
C SER A 225 23.20 12.06 14.48
N PRO A 226 24.24 11.52 13.82
CA PRO A 226 24.10 10.45 12.84
C PRO A 226 23.46 9.16 13.35
N TRP A 227 23.47 8.89 14.66
CA TRP A 227 22.85 7.68 15.23
C TRP A 227 21.35 7.84 15.51
N VAL A 228 20.86 9.08 15.66
CA VAL A 228 19.45 9.39 15.99
C VAL A 228 18.48 8.80 14.97
N PRO A 229 18.74 8.86 13.64
CA PRO A 229 17.86 8.22 12.67
C PRO A 229 17.65 6.73 12.89
N TYR A 230 18.66 5.99 13.35
CA TYR A 230 18.52 4.56 13.66
C TYR A 230 17.65 4.33 14.91
N LEU A 231 17.79 5.18 15.93
CA LEU A 231 16.92 5.14 17.11
C LEU A 231 15.47 5.41 16.71
N VAL A 232 15.23 6.47 15.95
CA VAL A 232 13.90 6.86 15.47
C VAL A 232 13.28 5.75 14.61
N ALA A 233 14.06 5.14 13.71
CA ALA A 233 13.64 3.98 12.92
C ALA A 233 13.28 2.75 13.78
N SER A 234 13.94 2.55 14.92
CA SER A 234 13.66 1.41 15.81
C SER A 234 12.39 1.63 16.66
N LEU A 235 12.05 2.89 16.94
CA LEU A 235 10.87 3.28 17.74
C LEU A 235 9.58 3.38 16.90
N VAL A 236 9.67 3.25 15.57
CA VAL A 236 8.54 3.44 14.63
C VAL A 236 7.52 2.28 14.62
N ILE A 237 7.67 1.31 15.53
CA ILE A 237 6.86 0.07 15.58
C ILE A 237 5.37 0.37 15.48
N ILE A 238 4.88 1.41 16.13
CA ILE A 238 3.45 1.74 16.14
C ILE A 238 3.03 2.49 14.86
N SER A 239 3.91 3.29 14.27
CA SER A 239 3.59 4.18 13.15
C SER A 239 3.35 3.42 11.83
N ILE A 240 3.96 2.24 11.66
CA ILE A 240 3.84 1.42 10.44
C ILE A 240 2.46 0.72 10.32
N LEU A 241 1.59 0.85 11.32
CA LEU A 241 0.27 0.21 11.36
C LEU A 241 -0.85 0.98 10.62
N VAL A 242 -0.58 2.20 10.13
CA VAL A 242 -1.59 3.07 9.50
C VAL A 242 -2.25 2.40 8.28
N ASN A 243 -1.46 1.90 7.34
CA ASN A 243 -1.95 1.30 6.10
C ASN A 243 -2.89 0.10 6.34
N PRO A 244 -2.50 -0.92 7.15
CA PRO A 244 -3.39 -2.02 7.52
C PRO A 244 -4.70 -1.56 8.19
N CYS A 245 -4.63 -0.56 9.07
CA CYS A 245 -5.81 -0.02 9.76
C CYS A 245 -6.77 0.66 8.78
N ILE A 246 -6.30 1.57 7.92
CA ILE A 246 -7.13 2.26 6.93
C ILE A 246 -7.79 1.24 6.00
N ARG A 247 -7.01 0.29 5.47
CA ARG A 247 -7.51 -0.74 4.56
C ARG A 247 -8.59 -1.60 5.21
N SER A 248 -8.41 -1.98 6.47
CA SER A 248 -9.41 -2.74 7.22
C SER A 248 -10.70 -1.94 7.47
N ILE A 249 -10.58 -0.71 7.98
CA ILE A 249 -11.74 0.16 8.26
C ILE A 249 -12.57 0.39 7.00
N VAL A 250 -11.92 0.64 5.88
CA VAL A 250 -12.56 0.86 4.59
C VAL A 250 -13.18 -0.44 4.07
N SER A 251 -12.48 -1.58 4.18
CA SER A 251 -13.00 -2.89 3.74
C SER A 251 -14.30 -3.28 4.45
N LYS A 252 -14.48 -2.91 5.73
CA LYS A 252 -15.69 -3.25 6.50
C LYS A 252 -16.92 -2.48 6.07
N ARG A 253 -16.75 -1.39 5.34
CA ARG A 253 -17.86 -0.54 4.86
C ARG A 253 -18.21 -0.80 3.39
N ALA A 254 -17.47 -1.68 2.73
CA ALA A 254 -17.70 -2.07 1.35
C ALA A 254 -18.40 -3.44 1.31
N GLY A 255 -19.34 -3.62 0.37
CA GLY A 255 -19.94 -4.93 0.12
C GLY A 255 -18.91 -5.96 -0.38
N PRO A 256 -19.20 -7.27 -0.31
CA PRO A 256 -18.30 -8.31 -0.83
C PRO A 256 -17.96 -8.14 -2.32
N SER A 257 -18.91 -7.67 -3.13
CA SER A 257 -18.72 -7.39 -4.56
C SER A 257 -17.96 -6.09 -4.85
N GLU A 258 -17.69 -5.27 -3.83
CA GLU A 258 -17.11 -3.93 -3.96
C GLU A 258 -15.67 -3.83 -3.42
N GLN A 259 -15.15 -4.89 -2.79
CA GLN A 259 -13.83 -4.87 -2.14
C GLN A 259 -12.71 -4.52 -3.13
N GLY A 260 -12.70 -5.15 -4.30
CA GLY A 260 -11.70 -4.88 -5.35
C GLY A 260 -11.72 -3.42 -5.81
N MET A 261 -12.91 -2.85 -6.00
CA MET A 261 -13.09 -1.45 -6.40
C MET A 261 -12.59 -0.49 -5.32
N VAL A 262 -12.95 -0.76 -4.06
CA VAL A 262 -12.61 0.10 -2.93
C VAL A 262 -11.11 0.06 -2.62
N GLN A 263 -10.47 -1.11 -2.65
CA GLN A 263 -9.01 -1.24 -2.50
C GLN A 263 -8.25 -0.65 -3.70
N GLY A 264 -8.81 -0.79 -4.90
CA GLY A 264 -8.28 -0.15 -6.12
C GLY A 264 -8.29 1.37 -6.01
N CYS A 265 -9.41 1.95 -5.59
CA CYS A 265 -9.53 3.40 -5.38
C CYS A 265 -8.53 3.91 -4.35
N LEU A 266 -8.40 3.22 -3.20
CA LEU A 266 -7.44 3.58 -2.15
C LEU A 266 -5.99 3.55 -2.65
N THR A 267 -5.66 2.52 -3.43
CA THR A 267 -4.33 2.36 -4.03
C THR A 267 -4.06 3.43 -5.09
N GLY A 268 -5.08 3.80 -5.88
CA GLY A 268 -5.01 4.92 -6.83
C GLY A 268 -4.76 6.26 -6.14
N ILE A 269 -5.47 6.55 -5.05
CA ILE A 269 -5.27 7.76 -4.24
C ILE A 269 -3.85 7.83 -3.68
N SER A 270 -3.38 6.73 -3.09
CA SER A 270 -2.01 6.64 -2.58
C SER A 270 -0.97 6.84 -3.69
N SER A 271 -1.20 6.25 -4.86
CA SER A 271 -0.32 6.41 -6.03
C SER A 271 -0.26 7.86 -6.50
N THR A 272 -1.40 8.56 -6.59
CA THR A 272 -1.45 9.98 -6.93
C THR A 272 -0.69 10.83 -5.91
N ALA A 273 -0.87 10.56 -4.61
CA ALA A 273 -0.12 11.24 -3.56
C ALA A 273 1.39 10.97 -3.69
N ASN A 274 1.79 9.75 -4.02
CA ASN A 274 3.20 9.37 -4.20
C ASN A 274 3.85 10.02 -5.43
N VAL A 275 3.08 10.37 -6.46
CA VAL A 275 3.57 11.17 -7.60
C VAL A 275 3.71 12.64 -7.23
N ILE A 276 2.73 13.20 -6.52
CA ILE A 276 2.75 14.61 -6.09
C ILE A 276 3.86 14.87 -5.07
N SER A 277 4.07 13.93 -4.16
CA SER A 277 5.00 14.06 -3.03
C SER A 277 6.41 14.49 -3.43
N PRO A 278 7.16 13.78 -4.30
CA PRO A 278 8.50 14.19 -4.71
C PRO A 278 8.52 15.52 -5.48
N ILE A 279 7.45 15.87 -6.20
CA ILE A 279 7.34 17.16 -6.92
C ILE A 279 7.32 18.32 -5.91
N VAL A 280 6.72 18.13 -4.74
CA VAL A 280 6.65 19.14 -3.67
C VAL A 280 7.89 19.10 -2.78
N PHE A 281 8.26 17.93 -2.27
CA PHE A 281 9.26 17.80 -1.21
C PHE A 281 10.71 17.77 -1.71
N SER A 282 10.98 17.31 -2.94
CA SER A 282 12.35 17.32 -3.48
C SER A 282 12.89 18.74 -3.67
N PRO A 283 12.20 19.69 -4.34
CA PRO A 283 12.69 21.06 -4.48
C PRO A 283 12.72 21.79 -3.13
N LEU A 284 11.76 21.53 -2.24
CA LEU A 284 11.78 22.07 -0.88
C LEU A 284 13.01 21.60 -0.10
N THR A 285 13.35 20.31 -0.19
CA THR A 285 14.56 19.76 0.40
C THR A 285 15.80 20.39 -0.20
N ALA A 286 15.88 20.51 -1.53
CA ALA A 286 17.01 21.14 -2.19
C ALA A 286 17.22 22.59 -1.74
N TRP A 287 16.14 23.37 -1.57
CA TRP A 287 16.21 24.76 -1.13
C TRP A 287 16.64 24.90 0.33
N PHE A 288 16.16 24.04 1.24
CA PHE A 288 16.57 24.08 2.65
C PHE A 288 17.94 23.45 2.93
N LEU A 289 18.52 22.76 1.94
CA LEU A 289 19.89 22.26 1.98
C LEU A 289 20.88 23.18 1.26
N SER A 290 20.42 24.20 0.51
CA SER A 290 21.29 25.16 -0.16
C SER A 290 21.70 26.31 0.78
N GLU A 291 22.69 27.11 0.34
CA GLU A 291 23.13 28.31 1.05
C GLU A 291 22.09 29.45 1.02
N THR A 292 21.06 29.33 0.17
CA THR A 292 20.00 30.34 -0.03
C THR A 292 18.75 30.07 0.79
N ALA A 293 18.83 29.18 1.78
CA ALA A 293 17.69 28.86 2.65
C ALA A 293 17.25 30.11 3.46
N PRO A 294 15.94 30.37 3.58
CA PRO A 294 15.43 31.57 4.26
C PRO A 294 15.69 31.56 5.78
N PHE A 295 15.88 30.37 6.36
CA PHE A 295 16.28 30.18 7.75
C PHE A 295 17.04 28.86 7.90
N ASN A 296 17.87 28.76 8.94
CA ASN A 296 18.72 27.60 9.16
C ASN A 296 17.93 26.43 9.80
N PHE A 297 17.24 25.67 8.96
CA PHE A 297 16.61 24.41 9.38
C PHE A 297 16.61 23.39 8.24
N ARG A 298 17.69 22.61 8.14
CA ARG A 298 17.90 21.61 7.09
C ARG A 298 16.84 20.50 7.05
N GLY A 299 16.22 20.20 8.20
CA GLY A 299 15.14 19.21 8.32
C GLY A 299 13.75 19.74 7.97
N PHE A 300 13.61 20.98 7.50
CA PHE A 300 12.30 21.60 7.30
C PHE A 300 11.38 20.82 6.36
N SER A 301 11.89 20.27 5.26
CA SER A 301 11.09 19.45 4.35
C SER A 301 10.49 18.21 5.04
N LEU A 302 11.26 17.56 5.93
CA LEU A 302 10.80 16.43 6.75
C LEU A 302 9.71 16.88 7.73
N ALA A 303 9.83 18.09 8.31
CA ALA A 303 8.80 18.66 9.16
C ALA A 303 7.51 18.95 8.38
N CYS A 304 7.60 19.49 7.15
CA CYS A 304 6.45 19.69 6.27
C CYS A 304 5.76 18.36 5.92
N ALA A 305 6.53 17.30 5.68
CA ALA A 305 6.00 15.95 5.49
C ALA A 305 5.27 15.43 6.75
N ALA A 306 5.81 15.70 7.94
CA ALA A 306 5.15 15.40 9.21
C ALA A 306 3.85 16.21 9.40
N PHE A 307 3.80 17.47 8.95
CA PHE A 307 2.56 18.25 8.95
C PHE A 307 1.48 17.68 8.02
N ALA A 308 1.84 17.13 6.86
CA ALA A 308 0.88 16.42 6.02
C ALA A 308 0.28 15.20 6.76
N MET A 309 1.10 14.45 7.50
CA MET A 309 0.61 13.35 8.35
C MET A 309 -0.25 13.85 9.53
N LEU A 310 0.02 15.05 10.06
CA LEU A 310 -0.81 15.68 11.10
C LEU A 310 -2.20 16.06 10.58
N ILE A 311 -2.30 16.48 9.32
CA ILE A 311 -3.59 16.68 8.64
C ILE A 311 -4.33 15.35 8.56
N ALA A 312 -3.65 14.26 8.17
CA ALA A 312 -4.25 12.92 8.15
C ALA A 312 -4.74 12.48 9.55
N LEU A 313 -3.97 12.76 10.61
CA LEU A 313 -4.37 12.50 12.00
C LEU A 313 -5.66 13.26 12.36
N THR A 314 -5.70 14.55 12.07
CA THR A 314 -6.85 15.42 12.37
C THR A 314 -8.11 14.94 11.63
N LEU A 315 -7.96 14.54 10.37
CA LEU A 315 -9.05 13.97 9.58
C LEU A 315 -9.50 12.61 10.12
N SER A 316 -8.56 11.78 10.60
CA SER A 316 -8.86 10.46 11.15
C SER A 316 -9.63 10.50 12.46
N ILE A 317 -9.36 11.49 13.33
CA ILE A 317 -10.10 11.66 14.61
C ILE A 317 -11.58 11.90 14.33
N ASN A 318 -11.88 12.62 13.25
CA ASN A 318 -13.24 12.92 12.84
C ASN A 318 -13.94 11.76 12.11
N MET A 319 -13.25 10.66 11.78
CA MET A 319 -13.93 9.49 11.20
C MET A 319 -14.84 8.87 12.27
N ARG A 320 -16.15 8.72 12.00
CA ARG A 320 -17.04 8.03 12.96
C ARG A 320 -16.68 6.54 13.01
N PRO A 321 -16.70 5.89 14.19
CA PRO A 321 -16.60 4.44 14.29
C PRO A 321 -17.62 3.76 13.40
N ALA A 322 -17.18 2.73 12.67
CA ALA A 322 -18.13 1.78 12.12
C ALA A 322 -18.73 1.06 13.33
N GLU A 323 -20.01 1.27 13.61
CA GLU A 323 -20.73 0.45 14.58
C GLU A 323 -20.65 -1.00 14.07
N LEU A 324 -20.06 -1.87 14.88
CA LEU A 324 -20.15 -3.31 14.67
C LEU A 324 -21.64 -3.65 14.79
N GLN A 325 -22.28 -3.97 13.66
CA GLN A 325 -23.57 -4.66 13.73
C GLN A 325 -23.34 -5.95 14.51
N PRO A 326 -24.07 -6.19 15.61
CA PRO A 326 -23.92 -7.42 16.36
C PRO A 326 -24.27 -8.60 15.44
N ASP A 327 -23.42 -9.63 15.46
CA ASP A 327 -23.66 -10.88 14.74
C ASP A 327 -25.10 -11.32 14.97
N SER A 328 -25.89 -11.42 13.90
CA SER A 328 -27.20 -12.06 13.96
C SER A 328 -26.97 -13.49 14.40
N LYS A 329 -27.57 -13.83 15.54
CA LYS A 329 -27.49 -15.13 16.24
C LYS A 329 -27.69 -16.33 15.33
#